data_AF-A0A7J8CNE9-F1
#
_entry.id   AF-A0A7J8CNE9-F1
#
_cell.length_a   1.000
_cell.length_b   1.000
_cell.length_c   1.000
_cell.angle_alpha   90.00
_cell.angle_beta   90.00
_cell.angle_gamma   90.00
#
_symmetry.space_group_name_H-M   'P 1'
#
loop_
_entity.id
_entity.type
_entity.pdbx_description
1 polymer ?
#
loop_
_entity_poly.entity_id
_entity_poly.type
_entity_poly.pdbx_seq_one_letter_code
_entity_poly.pdbx_strand_id
1 'polypeptide(L)'
;MVALMEVYQEEDEAYQELVTVATMFFQYLLQPFRDMREVATSCKLDILKSLDEDDLGPKRIVALEKEAQEWTRRAEEAIVSIQDITVNYFKETVKALAGMQKQMEQDEKRFGQAAWATAAPRLERLKLMLAREALQLMRAKELCLNHKRAEIRRKMEDLPEQEKNIDVVDELEIQYYEVQLELYEVKFEILKYEEILLITQLDSIKRLIKDKQDEVVYYDPCENLEELRVLDRVTGLQDDVHPEVRELSRQRQQLESRRGWICTRRARLRNRTVGAQGSSPSPRFQGGGSLLSRKVKEASKIRLWPTHDDCFVFLYGYN
;
A
#
# COMPACT_ATOMS: atom_id res chain seq x y z
N MET A 1 16.12 15.02 -28.89
CA MET A 1 16.37 14.82 -27.45
C MET A 1 15.95 16.04 -26.64
N VAL A 2 16.49 17.23 -26.91
CA VAL A 2 16.12 18.48 -26.19
C VAL A 2 14.60 18.73 -26.16
N ALA A 3 13.95 18.77 -27.33
CA ALA A 3 12.49 18.95 -27.40
C ALA A 3 11.68 17.86 -26.66
N LEU A 4 12.19 16.63 -26.56
CA LEU A 4 11.52 15.57 -25.80
C LEU A 4 11.62 15.81 -24.29
N MET A 5 12.75 16.32 -23.82
CA MET A 5 12.94 16.66 -22.41
C MET A 5 12.05 17.83 -21.99
N GLU A 6 11.84 18.80 -22.87
CA GLU A 6 10.88 19.90 -22.66
C GLU A 6 9.45 19.36 -22.51
N VAL A 7 9.00 18.50 -23.44
CA VAL A 7 7.68 17.85 -23.35
C VAL A 7 7.53 17.03 -22.06
N TYR A 8 8.57 16.32 -21.64
CA TYR A 8 8.56 15.55 -20.40
C TYR A 8 8.48 16.43 -19.15
N GLN A 9 9.10 17.61 -19.18
CA GLN A 9 8.98 18.57 -18.11
C GLN A 9 7.55 19.12 -18.03
N GLU A 10 6.97 19.51 -19.16
CA GLU A 10 5.57 19.95 -19.24
C GLU A 10 4.59 18.86 -18.75
N GLU A 11 4.84 17.59 -19.10
CA GLU A 11 4.05 16.44 -18.63
C GLU A 11 4.15 16.26 -17.10
N ASP A 12 5.35 16.46 -16.53
CA ASP A 12 5.56 16.39 -15.07
C ASP A 12 4.84 17.53 -14.35
N GLU A 13 4.88 18.75 -14.89
CA GLU A 13 4.17 19.92 -14.37
C GLU A 13 2.65 19.70 -14.42
N ALA A 14 2.12 19.26 -15.56
CA ALA A 14 0.70 18.92 -15.70
C ALA A 14 0.26 17.80 -14.74
N TYR A 15 1.11 16.80 -14.50
CA TYR A 15 0.84 15.75 -13.52
C TYR A 15 0.78 16.30 -12.08
N GLN A 16 1.67 17.23 -11.72
CA GLN A 16 1.63 17.88 -10.39
C GLN A 16 0.36 18.69 -10.19
N GLU A 17 -0.08 19.42 -11.21
CA GLU A 17 -1.36 20.14 -11.19
C GLU A 17 -2.53 19.17 -11.04
N LEU A 18 -2.54 18.08 -11.81
CA LEU A 18 -3.55 17.03 -11.70
C LEU A 18 -3.63 16.48 -10.27
N VAL A 19 -2.49 16.14 -9.66
CA VAL A 19 -2.46 15.62 -8.28
C VAL A 19 -2.97 16.66 -7.29
N THR A 20 -2.64 17.93 -7.48
CA THR A 20 -3.10 19.03 -6.62
C THR A 20 -4.63 19.16 -6.69
N VAL A 21 -5.18 19.26 -7.91
CA VAL A 21 -6.63 19.39 -8.13
C VAL A 21 -7.37 18.14 -7.67
N ALA A 22 -6.86 16.95 -7.98
CA ALA A 22 -7.42 15.68 -7.50
C ALA A 22 -7.42 15.64 -5.97
N THR A 23 -6.32 16.01 -5.32
CA THR A 23 -6.25 16.04 -3.85
C THR A 23 -7.31 16.96 -3.26
N MET A 24 -7.47 18.18 -3.78
CA MET A 24 -8.50 19.11 -3.34
C MET A 24 -9.91 18.54 -3.55
N PHE A 25 -10.17 17.97 -4.73
CA PHE A 25 -11.45 17.37 -5.07
C PHE A 25 -11.81 16.19 -4.13
N PHE A 26 -10.89 15.26 -3.93
CA PHE A 26 -11.12 14.11 -3.07
C PHE A 26 -11.19 14.50 -1.59
N GLN A 27 -10.45 15.51 -1.14
CA GLN A 27 -10.61 16.08 0.21
C GLN A 27 -12.00 16.67 0.40
N TYR A 28 -12.51 17.42 -0.59
CA TYR A 28 -13.87 17.94 -0.57
C TYR A 28 -14.92 16.82 -0.51
N LEU A 29 -14.76 15.75 -1.31
CA LEU A 29 -15.66 14.59 -1.26
C LEU A 29 -15.61 13.84 0.07
N LEU A 30 -14.44 13.78 0.73
CA LEU A 30 -14.28 13.10 2.00
C LEU A 30 -14.94 13.85 3.17
N GLN A 31 -15.06 15.17 3.08
CA GLN A 31 -15.44 16.01 4.21
C GLN A 31 -16.79 15.63 4.85
N PRO A 32 -17.90 15.44 4.11
CA PRO A 32 -19.19 15.11 4.71
C PRO A 32 -19.17 13.80 5.51
N PHE A 33 -18.37 12.82 5.07
CA PHE A 33 -18.25 11.54 5.75
C PHE A 33 -17.32 11.63 6.96
N ARG A 34 -16.28 12.46 6.91
CA ARG A 34 -15.43 12.75 8.07
C ARG A 34 -16.26 13.42 9.17
N ASP A 35 -17.05 14.42 8.80
CA ASP A 35 -17.95 15.12 9.72
C ASP A 35 -19.00 14.15 10.30
N MET A 36 -19.62 13.31 9.47
CA MET A 36 -20.58 12.31 9.94
C MET A 36 -19.95 11.31 10.91
N ARG A 37 -18.74 10.82 10.62
CA ARG A 37 -18.02 9.91 11.51
C ARG A 37 -17.73 10.56 12.87
N GLU A 38 -17.29 11.82 12.87
CA GLU A 38 -17.00 12.56 14.10
C GLU A 38 -18.26 12.82 14.92
N VAL A 39 -19.32 13.35 14.29
CA VAL A 39 -20.61 13.60 14.96
C VAL A 39 -21.19 12.29 15.51
N ALA A 40 -21.24 11.23 14.71
CA ALA A 40 -21.79 9.94 15.14
C ALA A 40 -21.01 9.33 16.32
N THR A 41 -19.68 9.46 16.31
CA THR A 41 -18.84 8.97 17.42
C THR A 41 -19.08 9.79 18.69
N SER A 42 -19.16 11.11 18.58
CA SER A 42 -19.44 12.01 19.70
C SER A 42 -20.83 11.77 20.31
N CYS A 43 -21.87 11.71 19.46
CA CYS A 43 -23.24 11.44 19.92
C CYS A 43 -23.35 10.08 20.62
N LYS A 44 -22.71 9.04 20.07
CA LYS A 44 -22.66 7.73 20.73
C LYS A 44 -21.99 7.81 22.09
N LEU A 45 -20.88 8.53 22.20
CA LEU A 45 -20.10 8.65 23.43
C LEU A 45 -20.91 9.38 24.51
N ASP A 46 -21.64 10.44 24.15
CA ASP A 46 -22.51 11.16 25.09
C ASP A 46 -23.69 10.31 25.57
N ILE A 47 -24.25 9.46 24.70
CA ILE A 47 -25.25 8.46 25.10
C ILE A 47 -24.68 7.46 26.10
N LEU A 48 -23.48 6.93 25.85
CA LEU A 48 -22.83 5.98 26.75
C LEU A 48 -22.57 6.60 28.13
N LYS A 49 -22.09 7.85 28.17
CA LYS A 49 -21.97 8.60 29.44
C LYS A 49 -23.29 8.72 30.17
N SER A 50 -24.36 9.08 29.46
CA SER A 50 -25.69 9.21 30.07
C SER A 50 -26.19 7.86 30.63
N LEU A 51 -25.90 6.76 29.94
CA LEU A 51 -26.23 5.41 30.42
C LEU A 51 -25.44 5.00 31.67
N ASP A 52 -24.21 5.49 31.82
CA ASP A 52 -23.33 5.19 32.95
C ASP A 52 -23.57 6.09 34.17
N GLU A 53 -23.87 7.37 33.95
CA GLU A 53 -23.90 8.42 34.99
C GLU A 53 -25.31 8.80 35.47
N ASP A 54 -26.35 8.66 34.64
CA ASP A 54 -27.70 9.13 34.97
C ASP A 54 -28.60 8.01 35.56
N ASP A 55 -29.45 8.38 36.52
CA ASP A 55 -30.51 7.50 37.05
C ASP A 55 -31.69 7.39 36.06
N LEU A 56 -31.54 6.53 35.06
CA LEU A 56 -32.50 6.39 33.96
C LEU A 56 -33.53 5.26 34.19
N GLY A 57 -34.77 5.52 33.78
CA GLY A 57 -35.82 4.48 33.76
C GLY A 57 -35.58 3.43 32.66
N PRO A 58 -36.09 2.19 32.82
CA PRO A 58 -35.80 1.07 31.92
C PRO A 58 -36.23 1.33 30.47
N LYS A 59 -37.32 2.07 30.24
CA LYS A 59 -37.75 2.47 28.89
C LYS A 59 -36.77 3.43 28.21
N ARG A 60 -36.13 4.31 28.99
CA ARG A 60 -35.16 5.29 28.46
C ARG A 60 -33.83 4.61 28.14
N ILE A 61 -33.40 3.68 28.98
CA ILE A 61 -32.20 2.85 28.74
C ILE A 61 -32.31 2.15 27.38
N VAL A 62 -33.39 1.38 27.16
CA VAL A 62 -33.60 0.67 25.87
C VAL A 62 -33.65 1.63 24.67
N ALA A 63 -34.25 2.81 24.85
CA ALA A 63 -34.29 3.81 23.79
C ALA A 63 -32.90 4.36 23.45
N LEU A 64 -32.07 4.65 24.46
CA LEU A 64 -30.70 5.13 24.30
C LEU A 64 -29.77 4.06 23.73
N GLU A 65 -29.91 2.80 24.14
CA GLU A 65 -29.17 1.68 23.54
C GLU A 65 -29.45 1.57 22.04
N LYS A 66 -30.72 1.67 21.64
CA LYS A 66 -31.11 1.68 20.22
C LYS A 66 -30.54 2.89 19.48
N GLU A 67 -30.53 4.06 20.11
CA GLU A 67 -29.94 5.28 19.54
C GLU A 67 -28.42 5.14 19.35
N ALA A 68 -27.70 4.59 20.33
CA ALA A 68 -26.28 4.31 20.25
C ALA A 68 -25.92 3.31 19.13
N GLN A 69 -26.78 2.31 18.91
CA GLN A 69 -26.64 1.37 17.78
C GLN A 69 -26.80 2.09 16.43
N GLU A 70 -27.79 2.96 16.30
CA GLU A 70 -28.00 3.75 15.08
C GLU A 70 -26.83 4.70 14.80
N TRP A 71 -26.29 5.36 15.83
CA TRP A 71 -25.07 6.17 15.68
C TRP A 71 -23.85 5.32 15.30
N THR A 72 -23.74 4.10 15.85
CA THR A 72 -22.69 3.16 15.44
C THR A 72 -22.80 2.82 13.96
N ARG A 73 -24.01 2.51 13.47
CA ARG A 73 -24.27 2.23 12.04
C ARG A 73 -23.86 3.40 11.15
N ARG A 74 -24.23 4.64 11.51
CA ARG A 74 -23.87 5.84 10.74
C ARG A 74 -22.36 6.08 10.68
N ALA A 75 -21.66 5.86 11.79
CA ALA A 75 -20.20 5.96 11.83
C ALA A 75 -19.55 4.92 10.91
N GLU A 76 -20.04 3.68 10.93
CA GLU A 76 -19.55 2.61 10.06
C GLU A 76 -19.78 2.90 8.58
N GLU A 77 -20.99 3.35 8.19
CA GLU A 77 -21.31 3.74 6.81
C GLU A 77 -20.45 4.89 6.30
N ALA A 78 -20.16 5.87 7.17
CA ALA A 78 -19.24 6.95 6.87
C ALA A 78 -17.80 6.44 6.67
N ILE A 79 -17.33 5.50 7.50
CA ILE A 79 -16.01 4.88 7.35
C ILE A 79 -15.88 4.13 6.02
N VAL A 80 -16.89 3.35 5.62
CA VAL A 80 -16.89 2.64 4.33
C VAL A 80 -16.81 3.64 3.17
N SER A 81 -17.63 4.69 3.20
CA SER A 81 -17.63 5.73 2.17
C SER A 81 -16.26 6.43 2.06
N ILE A 82 -15.64 6.74 3.21
CA ILE A 82 -14.28 7.30 3.27
C ILE A 82 -13.26 6.37 2.61
N GLN A 83 -13.32 5.07 2.89
CA GLN A 83 -12.41 4.07 2.34
C GLN A 83 -12.58 3.95 0.81
N ASP A 84 -13.82 3.88 0.32
CA ASP A 84 -14.11 3.79 -1.12
C ASP A 84 -13.61 5.02 -1.90
N ILE A 85 -13.85 6.22 -1.35
CA ILE A 85 -13.36 7.47 -1.94
C ILE A 85 -11.82 7.48 -1.98
N THR A 86 -11.17 6.97 -0.93
CA THR A 86 -9.70 6.86 -0.86
C THR A 86 -9.15 5.88 -1.90
N VAL A 87 -9.81 4.73 -2.10
CA VAL A 87 -9.45 3.79 -3.18
C VAL A 87 -9.58 4.45 -4.55
N ASN A 88 -10.63 5.24 -4.77
CA ASN A 88 -10.84 5.96 -6.03
C ASN A 88 -9.76 7.01 -6.30
N TYR A 89 -9.33 7.76 -5.26
CA TYR A 89 -8.21 8.70 -5.38
C TYR A 89 -6.96 8.00 -5.93
N PHE A 90 -6.50 6.95 -5.25
CA PHE A 90 -5.30 6.23 -5.66
C PHE A 90 -5.47 5.51 -7.00
N LYS A 91 -6.69 5.10 -7.35
CA LYS A 91 -6.97 4.47 -8.64
C LYS A 91 -6.71 5.45 -9.79
N GLU A 92 -7.14 6.71 -9.66
CA GLU A 92 -6.94 7.71 -10.69
C GLU A 92 -5.46 8.18 -10.76
N THR A 93 -4.77 8.36 -9.64
CA THR A 93 -3.34 8.73 -9.64
C THR A 93 -2.45 7.63 -10.23
N VAL A 94 -2.69 6.37 -9.85
CA VAL A 94 -2.00 5.20 -10.42
C VAL A 94 -2.23 5.10 -11.92
N LYS A 95 -3.46 5.35 -12.38
CA LYS A 95 -3.80 5.30 -13.81
C LYS A 95 -3.04 6.37 -14.61
N ALA A 96 -2.95 7.59 -14.09
CA ALA A 96 -2.19 8.67 -14.73
C ALA A 96 -0.68 8.32 -14.81
N LEU A 97 -0.08 7.90 -13.70
CA LEU A 97 1.34 7.50 -13.66
C LEU A 97 1.65 6.30 -14.56
N ALA A 98 0.76 5.31 -14.60
CA ALA A 98 0.92 4.15 -15.48
C ALA A 98 0.89 4.56 -16.96
N GLY A 99 0.11 5.59 -17.31
CA GLY A 99 0.10 6.20 -18.64
C GLY A 99 1.46 6.81 -18.98
N MET A 100 1.98 7.67 -18.12
CA MET A 100 3.28 8.35 -18.30
C MET A 100 4.44 7.35 -18.41
N GLN A 101 4.50 6.37 -17.49
CA GLN A 101 5.54 5.32 -17.54
C GLN A 101 5.48 4.54 -18.85
N LYS A 102 4.28 4.10 -19.25
CA LYS A 102 4.09 3.30 -20.47
C LYS A 102 4.51 4.08 -21.72
N GLN A 103 4.30 5.39 -21.74
CA GLN A 103 4.73 6.24 -22.84
C GLN A 103 6.26 6.32 -22.89
N MET A 104 6.92 6.63 -21.77
CA MET A 104 8.39 6.65 -21.72
C MET A 104 9.03 5.29 -22.05
N GLU A 105 8.45 4.17 -21.65
CA GLU A 105 8.94 2.82 -22.01
C GLU A 105 8.82 2.53 -23.51
N GLN A 106 7.89 3.18 -24.22
CA GLN A 106 7.82 3.09 -25.67
C GLN A 106 8.86 3.99 -26.33
N ASP A 107 9.07 5.19 -25.78
CA ASP A 107 10.04 6.13 -26.31
C ASP A 107 11.47 5.62 -26.10
N GLU A 108 11.78 4.95 -24.98
CA GLU A 108 13.05 4.24 -24.75
C GLU A 108 13.45 3.34 -25.93
N LYS A 109 12.49 2.62 -26.51
CA LYS A 109 12.73 1.70 -27.64
C LYS A 109 13.05 2.42 -28.95
N ARG A 110 12.75 3.72 -29.05
CA ARG A 110 12.95 4.54 -30.25
C ARG A 110 14.29 5.27 -30.24
N PHE A 111 14.93 5.41 -29.08
CA PHE A 111 16.21 6.11 -28.93
C PHE A 111 17.36 5.13 -28.68
N GLY A 112 18.56 5.49 -29.15
CA GLY A 112 19.78 4.76 -28.80
C GLY A 112 20.20 5.00 -27.35
N GLN A 113 20.93 4.06 -26.74
CA GLN A 113 21.31 4.09 -25.32
C GLN A 113 21.98 5.39 -24.89
N ALA A 114 22.88 5.95 -25.71
CA ALA A 114 23.56 7.21 -25.42
C ALA A 114 22.60 8.42 -25.39
N ALA A 115 21.64 8.48 -26.32
CA ALA A 115 20.65 9.55 -26.33
C ALA A 115 19.64 9.40 -25.19
N TRP A 116 19.25 8.16 -24.85
CA TRP A 116 18.29 7.88 -23.79
C TRP A 116 18.85 8.10 -22.38
N ALA A 117 20.18 8.05 -22.20
CA ALA A 117 20.82 8.24 -20.90
C ALA A 117 20.37 9.53 -20.18
N THR A 118 20.04 10.60 -20.91
CA THR A 118 19.51 11.85 -20.32
C THR A 118 18.08 11.72 -19.79
N ALA A 119 17.24 10.86 -20.37
CA ALA A 119 15.86 10.63 -19.94
C ALA A 119 15.70 9.47 -18.94
N ALA A 120 16.67 8.55 -18.86
CA ALA A 120 16.63 7.41 -17.96
C ALA A 120 16.31 7.76 -16.49
N PRO A 121 16.88 8.82 -15.89
CA PRO A 121 16.54 9.20 -14.51
C PRO A 121 15.06 9.55 -14.31
N ARG A 122 14.40 10.15 -15.31
CA ARG A 122 12.97 10.44 -15.25
C ARG A 122 12.14 9.15 -15.23
N LEU A 123 12.48 8.18 -16.09
CA LEU A 123 11.80 6.89 -16.13
C LEU A 123 11.96 6.12 -14.80
N GLU A 124 13.17 6.15 -14.20
CA GLU A 124 13.43 5.59 -12.86
C GLU A 124 12.51 6.23 -11.81
N ARG A 125 12.40 7.56 -11.81
CA ARG A 125 11.53 8.31 -10.90
C ARG A 125 10.05 7.97 -11.09
N LEU A 126 9.57 7.89 -12.33
CA LEU A 126 8.17 7.51 -12.62
C LEU A 126 7.85 6.09 -12.14
N LYS A 127 8.75 5.12 -12.37
CA LYS A 127 8.61 3.75 -11.84
C LYS A 127 8.50 3.73 -10.32
N LEU A 128 9.32 4.53 -9.64
CA LEU A 128 9.27 4.68 -8.18
C LEU A 128 7.94 5.29 -7.72
N MET A 129 7.50 6.38 -8.35
CA MET A 129 6.23 7.05 -8.03
C MET A 129 5.05 6.10 -8.25
N LEU A 130 4.99 5.40 -9.38
CA LEU A 130 3.93 4.45 -9.68
C LEU A 130 3.88 3.32 -8.65
N ALA A 131 5.03 2.74 -8.31
CA ALA A 131 5.08 1.66 -7.33
C ALA A 131 4.66 2.12 -5.92
N ARG A 132 4.94 3.38 -5.55
CA ARG A 132 4.47 3.97 -4.28
C ARG A 132 2.95 4.15 -4.27
N GLU A 133 2.41 4.79 -5.30
CA GLU A 133 0.96 5.05 -5.41
C GLU A 133 0.17 3.74 -5.53
N ALA A 134 0.67 2.76 -6.29
CA ALA A 134 0.03 1.44 -6.42
C ALA A 134 0.08 0.65 -5.11
N LEU A 135 1.15 0.78 -4.32
CA LEU A 135 1.21 0.20 -2.98
C LEU A 135 0.15 0.81 -2.05
N GLN A 136 -0.06 2.13 -2.10
CA GLN A 136 -1.12 2.78 -1.34
C GLN A 136 -2.51 2.34 -1.79
N LEU A 137 -2.75 2.23 -3.10
CA LEU A 137 -3.99 1.69 -3.65
C LEU A 137 -4.28 0.28 -3.10
N MET A 138 -3.29 -0.61 -3.10
CA MET A 138 -3.48 -1.97 -2.60
C MET A 138 -3.72 -2.01 -1.09
N ARG A 139 -3.07 -1.14 -0.31
CA ARG A 139 -3.32 -1.02 1.15
C ARG A 139 -4.72 -0.50 1.44
N ALA A 140 -5.19 0.50 0.68
CA ALA A 140 -6.56 1.00 0.78
C ALA A 140 -7.59 -0.10 0.46
N LYS A 141 -7.34 -0.88 -0.60
CA LYS A 141 -8.18 -2.05 -0.92
C LYS A 141 -8.15 -3.12 0.16
N GLU A 142 -6.99 -3.43 0.74
CA GLU A 142 -6.87 -4.39 1.85
C GLU A 142 -7.72 -3.96 3.04
N LEU A 143 -7.72 -2.66 3.37
CA LEU A 143 -8.54 -2.11 4.43
C LEU A 143 -10.06 -2.32 4.16
N CYS A 144 -10.52 -1.99 2.95
CA CYS A 144 -11.92 -2.18 2.54
C CYS A 144 -12.34 -3.65 2.65
N LEU A 145 -11.51 -4.57 2.14
CA LEU A 145 -11.80 -6.00 2.17
C LEU A 145 -11.79 -6.57 3.58
N ASN A 146 -10.90 -6.09 4.46
CA ASN A 146 -10.92 -6.48 5.87
C ASN A 146 -12.21 -6.02 6.56
N HIS A 147 -12.71 -4.82 6.25
CA HIS A 147 -13.98 -4.33 6.75
C HIS A 147 -15.14 -5.20 6.26
N LYS A 148 -15.25 -5.43 4.94
CA LYS A 148 -16.26 -6.30 4.34
C LYS A 148 -16.26 -7.71 4.95
N ARG A 149 -15.07 -8.28 5.18
CA ARG A 149 -14.94 -9.59 5.84
C ARG A 149 -15.44 -9.58 7.29
N ALA A 150 -15.15 -8.51 8.04
CA ALA A 150 -15.64 -8.35 9.40
C ALA A 150 -17.16 -8.15 9.44
N GLU A 151 -17.72 -7.42 8.48
CA GLU A 151 -19.17 -7.25 8.31
C GLU A 151 -19.87 -8.58 8.03
N ILE A 152 -19.36 -9.39 7.09
CA ILE A 152 -19.90 -10.73 6.81
C ILE A 152 -19.86 -11.61 8.07
N ARG A 153 -18.76 -11.56 8.83
CA ARG A 153 -18.66 -12.31 10.09
C ARG A 153 -19.70 -11.87 11.11
N ARG A 154 -19.91 -10.56 11.29
CA ARG A 154 -20.95 -10.03 12.19
C ARG A 154 -22.34 -10.50 11.76
N LYS A 155 -22.66 -10.41 10.46
CA LYS A 155 -23.93 -10.91 9.92
C LYS A 155 -24.15 -12.39 10.21
N MET A 156 -23.10 -13.22 10.14
CA MET A 156 -23.21 -14.63 10.52
C MET A 156 -23.47 -14.84 12.01
N GLU A 157 -22.83 -14.03 12.88
CA GLU A 157 -22.96 -14.11 14.34
C GLU A 157 -24.34 -13.62 14.83
N ASP A 158 -24.94 -12.65 14.14
CA ASP A 158 -26.23 -12.05 14.48
C ASP A 158 -27.45 -12.89 14.03
N LEU A 159 -27.25 -13.96 13.26
CA LEU A 159 -28.34 -14.80 12.77
C LEU A 159 -28.92 -15.71 13.88
N PRO A 160 -30.25 -15.79 14.03
CA PRO A 160 -30.86 -16.70 15.00
C PRO A 160 -30.67 -18.16 14.58
N GLU A 161 -30.50 -19.07 15.55
CA GLU A 161 -30.38 -20.51 15.31
C GLU A 161 -31.75 -21.10 14.90
N GLN A 162 -32.11 -20.97 13.63
CA GLN A 162 -33.33 -21.53 13.04
C GLN A 162 -32.99 -22.29 11.75
N GLU A 163 -33.65 -23.42 11.50
CA GLU A 163 -33.46 -24.27 10.30
C GLU A 163 -33.65 -23.50 8.98
N LYS A 164 -34.43 -22.41 8.98
CA LYS A 164 -34.67 -21.55 7.81
C LYS A 164 -33.49 -20.65 7.44
N ASN A 165 -32.47 -20.54 8.29
CA ASN A 165 -31.32 -19.68 8.05
C ASN A 165 -30.15 -20.41 7.39
N ILE A 166 -30.28 -21.72 7.12
CA ILE A 166 -29.20 -22.51 6.50
C ILE A 166 -28.79 -21.92 5.15
N ASP A 167 -29.77 -21.61 4.28
CA ASP A 167 -29.49 -21.01 2.96
C ASP A 167 -28.79 -19.64 3.07
N VAL A 168 -29.14 -18.85 4.08
CA VAL A 168 -28.52 -17.52 4.33
C VAL A 168 -27.09 -17.66 4.85
N VAL A 169 -26.84 -18.65 5.71
CA VAL A 169 -25.50 -18.96 6.21
C VAL A 169 -24.60 -19.43 5.06
N ASP A 170 -25.09 -20.34 4.21
CA ASP A 170 -24.34 -20.83 3.04
C ASP A 170 -23.93 -19.68 2.10
N GLU A 171 -24.85 -18.75 1.82
CA GLU A 171 -24.58 -17.57 1.01
C GLU A 171 -23.51 -16.65 1.66
N LEU A 172 -23.63 -16.39 2.96
CA LEU A 172 -22.62 -15.61 3.69
C LEU A 172 -21.26 -16.31 3.69
N GLU A 173 -21.22 -17.64 3.79
CA GLU A 173 -19.98 -18.42 3.72
C GLU A 173 -19.30 -18.25 2.36
N ILE A 174 -20.06 -18.34 1.26
CA ILE A 174 -19.56 -18.08 -0.09
C ILE A 174 -18.94 -16.68 -0.17
N GLN A 175 -19.68 -15.65 0.26
CA GLN A 175 -19.19 -14.26 0.26
C GLN A 175 -17.92 -14.09 1.11
N TYR A 176 -17.84 -14.77 2.26
CA TYR A 176 -16.64 -14.75 3.10
C TYR A 176 -15.44 -15.34 2.37
N TYR A 177 -15.62 -16.47 1.66
CA TYR A 177 -14.56 -17.11 0.89
C TYR A 177 -14.11 -16.26 -0.30
N GLU A 178 -15.04 -15.63 -1.02
CA GLU A 178 -14.73 -14.71 -2.12
C GLU A 178 -13.86 -13.54 -1.63
N VAL A 179 -14.30 -12.85 -0.56
CA VAL A 179 -13.53 -11.76 0.03
C VAL A 179 -12.16 -12.24 0.55
N GLN A 180 -12.08 -13.47 1.06
CA GLN A 180 -10.81 -14.05 1.50
C GLN A 180 -9.85 -14.30 0.32
N LEU A 181 -10.35 -14.76 -0.83
CA LEU A 181 -9.56 -14.92 -2.04
C LEU A 181 -9.05 -13.56 -2.55
N GLU A 182 -9.93 -12.56 -2.63
CA GLU A 182 -9.54 -11.19 -3.00
C GLU A 182 -8.47 -10.61 -2.06
N LEU A 183 -8.57 -10.86 -0.74
CA LEU A 183 -7.55 -10.47 0.23
C LEU A 183 -6.19 -11.10 -0.06
N TYR A 184 -6.15 -12.36 -0.52
CA TYR A 184 -4.89 -13.00 -0.90
C TYR A 184 -4.27 -12.36 -2.16
N GLU A 185 -5.10 -12.03 -3.15
CA GLU A 185 -4.66 -11.33 -4.36
C GLU A 185 -4.10 -9.94 -4.03
N VAL A 186 -4.82 -9.15 -3.23
CA VAL A 186 -4.36 -7.82 -2.80
C VAL A 186 -3.07 -7.92 -2.01
N LYS A 187 -2.94 -8.87 -1.06
CA LYS A 187 -1.69 -9.10 -0.32
C LYS A 187 -0.53 -9.49 -1.22
N PHE A 188 -0.81 -10.25 -2.28
CA PHE A 188 0.20 -10.62 -3.25
C PHE A 188 0.68 -9.40 -4.06
N GLU A 189 -0.24 -8.54 -4.48
CA GLU A 189 0.08 -7.28 -5.16
C GLU A 189 0.82 -6.29 -4.25
N ILE A 190 0.46 -6.18 -2.97
CA ILE A 190 1.23 -5.39 -1.98
C ILE A 190 2.70 -5.80 -2.00
N LEU A 191 2.97 -7.09 -1.84
CA LEU A 191 4.34 -7.60 -1.81
C LEU A 191 5.07 -7.41 -3.15
N LYS A 192 4.35 -7.50 -4.27
CA LYS A 192 4.90 -7.22 -5.60
C LYS A 192 5.34 -5.75 -5.72
N TYR A 193 4.52 -4.79 -5.31
CA TYR A 193 4.89 -3.38 -5.37
C TYR A 193 5.97 -3.02 -4.36
N GLU A 194 5.98 -3.62 -3.17
CA GLU A 194 7.12 -3.48 -2.23
C GLU A 194 8.42 -4.00 -2.83
N GLU A 195 8.39 -5.11 -3.56
CA GLU A 195 9.57 -5.63 -4.27
C GLU A 195 10.01 -4.71 -5.42
N ILE A 196 9.07 -4.22 -6.23
CA ILE A 196 9.37 -3.27 -7.32
C ILE A 196 10.04 -2.02 -6.77
N LEU A 197 9.55 -1.46 -5.65
CA LEU A 197 10.18 -0.31 -4.99
C LEU A 197 11.65 -0.57 -4.67
N LEU A 198 11.96 -1.72 -4.07
CA LEU A 198 13.33 -2.09 -3.74
C LEU A 198 14.17 -2.31 -4.99
N ILE A 199 13.62 -2.93 -6.05
CA ILE A 199 14.33 -3.13 -7.32
C ILE A 199 14.67 -1.79 -7.97
N THR A 200 13.71 -0.87 -8.08
CA THR A 200 13.93 0.45 -8.67
C THR A 200 14.96 1.26 -7.88
N GLN A 201 14.93 1.20 -6.54
CA GLN A 201 15.97 1.81 -5.70
C GLN A 201 17.34 1.17 -5.90
N LEU A 202 17.41 -0.16 -5.97
CA LEU A 202 18.64 -0.89 -6.22
C LEU A 202 19.25 -0.52 -7.57
N ASP A 203 18.45 -0.40 -8.62
CA ASP A 203 18.92 -0.05 -9.95
C ASP A 203 19.46 1.39 -9.99
N SER A 204 18.80 2.33 -9.31
CA SER A 204 19.31 3.69 -9.13
C SER A 204 20.66 3.71 -8.38
N ILE A 205 20.79 2.98 -7.26
CA ILE A 205 22.05 2.90 -6.51
C ILE A 205 23.16 2.24 -7.34
N LYS A 206 22.87 1.18 -8.09
CA LYS A 206 23.86 0.55 -8.98
C LYS A 206 24.36 1.53 -10.04
N ARG A 207 23.45 2.32 -10.63
CA ARG A 207 23.82 3.38 -11.57
C ARG A 207 24.69 4.44 -10.91
N LEU A 208 24.30 4.95 -9.74
CA LEU A 208 25.11 5.94 -9.00
C LEU A 208 26.50 5.43 -8.63
N ILE A 209 26.63 4.16 -8.22
CA ILE A 209 27.93 3.53 -7.97
C ILE A 209 28.77 3.53 -9.25
N LYS A 210 28.17 3.15 -10.38
CA LYS A 210 28.86 3.11 -11.67
C LYS A 210 29.28 4.51 -12.11
N ASP A 211 28.38 5.49 -12.04
CA ASP A 211 28.66 6.88 -12.42
C ASP A 211 29.84 7.46 -11.62
N LYS A 212 29.95 7.09 -10.33
CA LYS A 212 31.06 7.48 -9.44
C LYS A 212 32.36 6.72 -9.71
N GLN A 213 32.27 5.46 -10.14
CA GLN A 213 33.44 4.66 -10.51
C GLN A 213 34.01 5.09 -11.88
N ASP A 214 33.15 5.55 -12.78
CA ASP A 214 33.48 6.03 -14.11
C ASP A 214 33.84 7.54 -14.11
N GLU A 215 33.91 8.18 -12.94
CA GLU A 215 34.28 9.59 -12.78
C GLU A 215 35.75 9.81 -13.17
N VAL A 216 35.98 10.40 -14.34
CA VAL A 216 37.32 10.65 -14.88
C VAL A 216 37.94 11.86 -14.19
N VAL A 217 38.92 11.63 -13.32
CA VAL A 217 39.72 12.69 -12.72
C VAL A 217 40.80 13.14 -13.70
N TYR A 218 40.70 14.38 -14.19
CA TYR A 218 41.75 15.01 -14.98
C TYR A 218 42.80 15.59 -14.03
N TYR A 219 44.01 15.02 -14.08
CA TYR A 219 45.17 15.57 -13.41
C TYR A 219 45.85 16.59 -14.32
N ASP A 220 46.23 17.75 -13.77
CA ASP A 220 47.08 18.70 -14.49
C ASP A 220 48.43 18.04 -14.83
N PRO A 221 49.02 18.31 -16.00
CA PRO A 221 50.35 17.81 -16.35
C PRO A 221 51.38 18.29 -15.32
N CYS A 222 52.07 17.36 -14.65
CA CYS A 222 53.16 17.71 -13.74
C CYS A 222 54.36 18.23 -14.54
N GLU A 223 54.91 19.38 -14.15
CA GLU A 223 56.04 20.00 -14.85
C GLU A 223 57.40 19.50 -14.34
N ASN A 224 57.45 18.81 -13.18
CA ASN A 224 58.68 18.28 -12.59
C ASN A 224 58.52 16.91 -11.89
N LEU A 225 59.66 16.26 -11.60
CA LEU A 225 59.74 14.90 -11.04
C LEU A 225 59.33 14.85 -9.56
N GLU A 226 59.51 15.95 -8.82
CA GLU A 226 59.07 16.11 -7.44
C GLU A 226 57.53 16.13 -7.32
N GLU A 227 56.83 16.83 -8.21
CA GLU A 227 55.36 16.86 -8.29
C GLU A 227 54.78 15.47 -8.53
N LEU A 228 55.40 14.69 -9.42
CA LEU A 228 54.97 13.32 -9.70
C LEU A 228 55.08 12.40 -8.48
N ARG A 229 56.13 12.56 -7.66
CA ARG A 229 56.31 11.80 -6.40
C ARG A 229 55.33 12.21 -5.31
N VAL A 230 54.91 13.47 -5.28
CA VAL A 230 53.86 13.95 -4.38
C VAL A 230 52.50 13.40 -4.83
N LEU A 231 52.23 13.40 -6.15
CA LEU A 231 51.03 12.79 -6.72
C LEU A 231 50.95 11.30 -6.40
N ASP A 232 52.03 10.54 -6.58
CA ASP A 232 52.07 9.09 -6.31
C ASP A 232 51.76 8.75 -4.84
N ARG A 233 52.22 9.58 -3.89
CA ARG A 233 51.87 9.47 -2.46
C ARG A 233 50.41 9.85 -2.16
N VAL A 234 49.85 10.82 -2.88
CA VAL A 234 48.45 11.23 -2.74
C VAL A 234 47.51 10.21 -3.40
N THR A 235 47.90 9.63 -4.52
CA THR A 235 47.15 8.62 -5.27
C THR A 235 47.14 7.29 -4.50
N GLY A 236 48.26 6.91 -3.86
CA GLY A 236 48.31 5.76 -2.94
C GLY A 236 47.47 5.91 -1.66
N LEU A 237 47.00 7.12 -1.33
CA LEU A 237 46.01 7.37 -0.27
C LEU A 237 44.56 7.39 -0.80
N GLN A 238 44.36 7.54 -2.11
CA GLN A 238 43.04 7.47 -2.75
C GLN A 238 42.56 6.03 -3.01
N ASP A 239 43.43 5.02 -2.85
CA ASP A 239 43.05 3.58 -2.85
C ASP A 239 42.05 3.22 -1.74
N ASP A 240 41.79 4.14 -0.81
CA ASP A 240 40.74 4.06 0.19
C ASP A 240 39.38 4.41 -0.46
N VAL A 241 38.90 3.53 -1.36
CA VAL A 241 37.55 3.46 -1.99
C VAL A 241 36.64 4.61 -1.57
N HIS A 242 36.37 5.55 -2.49
CA HIS A 242 35.50 6.73 -2.31
C HIS A 242 34.45 6.48 -1.21
N PRO A 243 34.46 7.21 -0.08
CA PRO A 243 33.60 6.91 1.08
C PRO A 243 32.12 6.84 0.69
N GLU A 244 31.72 7.64 -0.32
CA GLU A 244 30.40 7.60 -0.96
C GLU A 244 30.08 6.25 -1.63
N VAL A 245 31.02 5.64 -2.36
CA VAL A 245 30.83 4.33 -3.00
C VAL A 245 30.70 3.22 -1.96
N ARG A 246 31.44 3.30 -0.84
CA ARG A 246 31.27 2.37 0.29
C ARG A 246 29.88 2.50 0.93
N GLU A 247 29.40 3.73 1.12
CA GLU A 247 28.08 3.98 1.67
C GLU A 247 26.96 3.47 0.74
N LEU A 248 27.02 3.79 -0.55
CA LEU A 248 26.08 3.29 -1.55
C LEU A 248 26.10 1.75 -1.63
N SER A 249 27.28 1.13 -1.51
CA SER A 249 27.41 -0.33 -1.48
C SER A 249 26.75 -0.96 -0.24
N ARG A 250 26.88 -0.32 0.93
CA ARG A 250 26.19 -0.73 2.17
C ARG A 250 24.68 -0.63 2.02
N GLN A 251 24.18 0.48 1.49
CA GLN A 251 22.75 0.67 1.23
C GLN A 251 22.21 -0.38 0.24
N ARG A 252 22.96 -0.68 -0.83
CA ARG A 252 22.63 -1.74 -1.79
C ARG A 252 22.46 -3.10 -1.08
N GLN A 253 23.39 -3.47 -0.20
CA GLN A 253 23.30 -4.75 0.54
C GLN A 253 22.07 -4.81 1.47
N GLN A 254 21.73 -3.69 2.12
CA GLN A 254 20.54 -3.60 2.98
C GLN A 254 19.24 -3.78 2.16
N LEU A 255 19.14 -3.09 1.02
CA LEU A 255 17.99 -3.22 0.12
C LEU A 255 17.87 -4.64 -0.47
N GLU A 256 18.98 -5.26 -0.85
CA GLU A 256 19.03 -6.65 -1.32
C GLU A 256 18.53 -7.64 -0.25
N SER A 257 18.98 -7.46 1.00
CA SER A 257 18.52 -8.28 2.14
C SER A 257 17.02 -8.14 2.36
N ARG A 258 16.51 -6.90 2.29
CA ARG A 258 15.07 -6.62 2.40
C ARG A 258 14.30 -7.22 1.23
N ARG A 259 14.83 -7.17 0.01
CA ARG A 259 14.24 -7.80 -1.19
C ARG A 259 14.12 -9.31 -0.99
N GLY A 260 15.19 -9.98 -0.53
CA GLY A 260 15.18 -11.42 -0.25
C GLY A 260 14.11 -11.85 0.76
N TRP A 261 13.87 -11.02 1.80
CA TRP A 261 12.78 -11.23 2.76
C TRP A 261 11.40 -11.14 2.09
N ILE A 262 11.17 -10.14 1.24
CA ILE A 262 9.91 -9.99 0.50
C ILE A 262 9.70 -11.15 -0.47
N CYS A 263 10.71 -11.56 -1.22
CA CYS A 263 10.61 -12.70 -2.13
C CYS A 263 10.22 -13.99 -1.38
N THR A 264 10.80 -14.21 -0.19
CA THR A 264 10.44 -15.34 0.69
C THR A 264 8.98 -15.25 1.13
N ARG A 265 8.51 -14.06 1.51
CA ARG A 265 7.11 -13.83 1.91
C ARG A 265 6.15 -14.06 0.75
N ARG A 266 6.49 -13.62 -0.47
CA ARG A 266 5.71 -13.89 -1.70
C ARG A 266 5.63 -15.38 -2.00
N ALA A 267 6.74 -16.11 -1.91
CA ALA A 267 6.76 -17.56 -2.13
C ALA A 267 5.89 -18.30 -1.10
N ARG A 268 5.97 -17.92 0.18
CA ARG A 268 5.10 -18.47 1.23
C ARG A 268 3.63 -18.19 0.96
N LEU A 269 3.29 -16.98 0.51
CA LEU A 269 1.91 -16.62 0.19
C LEU A 269 1.38 -17.44 -0.99
N ARG A 270 2.16 -17.57 -2.07
CA ARG A 270 1.82 -18.41 -3.24
C ARG A 270 1.53 -19.85 -2.85
N ASN A 271 2.36 -20.46 -2.00
CA ASN A 271 2.17 -21.84 -1.56
C ASN A 271 0.88 -22.01 -0.73
N ARG A 272 0.47 -20.98 0.02
CA ARG A 272 -0.79 -20.99 0.77
C ARG A 272 -2.01 -20.84 -0.15
N THR A 273 -1.95 -19.97 -1.16
CA THR A 273 -3.04 -19.84 -2.15
C THR A 273 -3.24 -21.11 -2.96
N VAL A 274 -2.18 -21.80 -3.36
CA VAL A 274 -2.28 -23.09 -4.08
C VAL A 274 -2.90 -24.17 -3.17
N GLY A 275 -2.54 -24.22 -1.89
CA GLY A 275 -3.16 -25.12 -0.92
C GLY A 275 -4.64 -24.81 -0.64
N ALA A 276 -5.02 -23.53 -0.65
CA ALA A 276 -6.40 -23.08 -0.46
C ALA A 276 -7.28 -23.32 -1.70
N GLN A 277 -6.72 -23.25 -2.92
CA GLN A 277 -7.44 -23.55 -4.17
C GLN A 277 -7.55 -25.06 -4.42
N GLY A 278 -6.59 -25.86 -3.93
CA GLY A 278 -6.64 -27.33 -3.99
C GLY A 278 -7.54 -27.99 -2.95
N SER A 279 -8.05 -27.21 -1.97
CA SER A 279 -9.09 -27.64 -1.04
C SER A 279 -10.44 -27.18 -1.58
N SER A 280 -11.07 -28.02 -2.39
CA SER A 280 -12.48 -27.81 -2.77
C SER A 280 -13.34 -27.64 -1.52
N PRO A 281 -14.41 -26.83 -1.53
CA PRO A 281 -15.42 -26.89 -0.48
C PRO A 281 -15.94 -28.33 -0.45
N SER A 282 -15.73 -29.03 0.66
CA SER A 282 -16.14 -30.43 0.79
C SER A 282 -17.63 -30.57 0.46
N PRO A 283 -18.05 -31.53 -0.38
CA PRO A 283 -19.46 -31.79 -0.59
C PRO A 283 -20.03 -32.55 0.63
N ARG A 284 -21.15 -32.02 1.14
CA ARG A 284 -22.15 -32.57 2.09
C ARG A 284 -21.88 -32.45 3.59
N PHE A 285 -22.88 -31.89 4.28
CA PHE A 285 -23.44 -32.49 5.50
C PHE A 285 -24.97 -32.31 5.54
N GLN A 286 -25.70 -33.32 5.05
CA GLN A 286 -27.00 -33.67 5.65
C GLN A 286 -26.68 -34.25 7.03
N GLY A 287 -27.15 -33.60 8.10
CA GLY A 287 -26.91 -34.05 9.46
C GLY A 287 -26.54 -32.87 10.34
N GLY A 288 -27.52 -32.37 11.09
CA GLY A 288 -27.39 -31.24 11.99
C GLY A 288 -26.25 -31.40 13.00
N GLY A 289 -25.66 -30.26 13.37
CA GLY A 289 -24.64 -30.16 14.40
C GLY A 289 -23.37 -29.47 13.92
N SER A 290 -23.35 -28.15 14.12
CA SER A 290 -22.23 -27.20 14.07
C SER A 290 -20.81 -27.79 14.23
N LEU A 291 -20.21 -28.23 13.13
CA LEU A 291 -18.75 -28.48 13.04
C LEU A 291 -17.95 -27.25 12.58
N LEU A 292 -18.62 -26.26 11.95
CA LEU A 292 -18.02 -24.98 11.55
C LEU A 292 -17.85 -24.01 12.72
N SER A 293 -18.76 -23.99 13.71
CA SER A 293 -18.59 -23.16 14.93
C SER A 293 -17.35 -23.55 15.75
N ARG A 294 -16.81 -24.78 15.60
CA ARG A 294 -15.54 -25.20 16.23
C ARG A 294 -14.32 -24.88 15.37
N LYS A 295 -14.39 -25.02 14.04
CA LYS A 295 -13.26 -24.71 13.15
C LYS A 295 -13.01 -23.21 12.97
N VAL A 296 -14.05 -22.37 13.07
CA VAL A 296 -13.89 -20.90 13.09
C VAL A 296 -13.15 -20.43 14.36
N LYS A 297 -13.39 -21.08 15.51
CA LYS A 297 -12.61 -20.83 16.74
C LYS A 297 -11.13 -21.18 16.61
N GLU A 298 -10.78 -22.17 15.80
CA GLU A 298 -9.40 -22.62 15.64
C GLU A 298 -8.60 -21.76 14.62
N ALA A 299 -9.29 -21.19 13.62
CA ALA A 299 -8.71 -20.18 12.72
C ALA A 299 -8.47 -18.81 13.40
N SER A 300 -9.03 -18.60 14.60
CA SER A 300 -8.87 -17.39 15.41
C SER A 300 -7.51 -17.30 16.12
N LYS A 301 -6.65 -18.33 16.02
CA LYS A 301 -5.27 -18.32 16.58
C LYS A 301 -4.22 -17.72 15.64
N ILE A 302 -4.62 -17.08 14.55
CA ILE A 302 -3.70 -16.29 13.72
C ILE A 302 -3.52 -14.94 14.40
N ARG A 303 -2.39 -14.82 15.11
CA ARG A 303 -1.84 -13.60 15.72
C ARG A 303 -2.25 -12.35 14.92
N LEU A 304 -3.18 -11.57 15.49
CA LEU A 304 -3.46 -10.19 15.09
C LEU A 304 -2.15 -9.42 15.17
N TRP A 305 -1.66 -8.96 14.02
CA TRP A 305 -0.69 -7.87 14.02
C TRP A 305 -1.47 -6.59 14.33
N PRO A 306 -0.93 -5.68 15.14
CA PRO A 306 -1.64 -4.49 15.58
C PRO A 306 -2.11 -3.71 14.35
N THR A 307 -3.42 -3.53 14.25
CA THR A 307 -4.04 -2.51 13.42
C THR A 307 -3.62 -1.18 14.04
N HIS A 308 -2.55 -0.59 13.51
CA HIS A 308 -2.34 0.84 13.73
C HIS A 308 -3.52 1.54 13.05
N ASP A 309 -4.48 1.98 13.85
CA ASP A 309 -5.65 2.77 13.47
C ASP A 309 -5.30 4.20 12.98
N ASP A 310 -4.08 4.40 12.45
CA ASP A 310 -3.56 5.67 11.96
C ASP A 310 -3.16 5.59 10.48
N CYS A 311 -3.93 4.91 9.63
CA CYS A 311 -3.77 5.07 8.18
C CYS A 311 -4.31 6.43 7.65
N PHE A 312 -4.85 7.29 8.51
CA PHE A 312 -5.46 8.57 8.11
C PHE A 312 -4.54 9.79 8.17
N VAL A 313 -3.32 9.65 8.68
CA VAL A 313 -2.29 10.69 8.58
C VAL A 313 -1.35 10.26 7.47
N PHE A 314 -1.67 10.49 6.20
CA PHE A 314 -0.72 10.62 5.07
C PHE A 314 -1.48 10.78 3.74
N LEU A 315 -2.42 11.73 3.66
CA LEU A 315 -2.64 12.43 2.40
C LEU A 315 -1.65 13.62 2.41
N TYR A 316 -0.43 13.34 1.96
CA TYR A 316 0.67 14.28 1.68
C TYR A 316 1.12 15.19 2.84
N GLY A 317 2.07 14.68 3.63
CA GLY A 317 3.13 15.52 4.21
C GLY A 317 4.31 15.56 3.24
N TYR A 318 4.19 16.32 2.15
CA TYR A 318 5.34 16.78 1.35
C TYR A 318 5.42 18.30 1.55
N ASN A 319 6.29 18.69 2.48
CA ASN A 319 7.00 19.97 2.46
C ASN A 319 8.47 19.66 2.62
#